data_AF-A0A0A9Z7C3-F1
#
_entry.id   AF-A0A0A9Z7C3-F1
#
_cell.length_a   1.000
_cell.length_b   1.000
_cell.length_c   1.000
_cell.angle_alpha   90.00
_cell.angle_beta   90.00
_cell.angle_gamma   90.00
#
_symmetry.space_group_name_H-M   'P 1'
#
loop_
_entity.id
_entity.type
_entity.pdbx_description
1 polymer ?
#
loop_
_entity_poly.entity_id
_entity_poly.type
_entity_poly.pdbx_seq_one_letter_code
_entity_poly.pdbx_strand_id
1 'polypeptide(L)'
;TCALIYGAAKDSGFNHSVIINVLPTSSASFLEFFILCWCGEEIQHGFLQVHRSIYDTNWYEAPLREKKSMTIVLEFSKNPITLTGFTVFRAELETFMESMRQSFSMYTILKKVV
;
A
#
# COMPACT_ATOMS: atom_id res chain seq x y z
N THR A 1 16.64 4.07 -0.74
CA THR A 1 16.09 5.41 -1.02
C THR A 1 16.76 6.49 -0.18
N CYS A 2 16.68 6.46 1.16
CA CYS A 2 17.34 7.48 2.01
C CYS A 2 18.88 7.54 1.85
N ALA A 3 19.55 6.41 1.60
CA ALA A 3 21.01 6.37 1.35
C ALA A 3 21.42 7.04 0.02
N LEU A 4 20.56 6.99 -1.01
CA LEU A 4 20.80 7.64 -2.31
C LEU A 4 20.53 9.14 -2.24
N ILE A 5 19.46 9.54 -1.52
CA ILE A 5 19.18 10.95 -1.22
C ILE A 5 20.29 11.55 -0.35
N TYR A 6 20.78 10.80 0.64
CA TYR A 6 21.91 11.22 1.49
C TYR A 6 23.22 11.33 0.69
N GLY A 7 23.49 10.38 -0.21
CA GLY A 7 24.60 10.45 -1.16
C GLY A 7 24.53 11.69 -2.06
N ALA A 8 23.33 12.07 -2.52
CA ALA A 8 23.09 13.27 -3.31
C ALA A 8 23.14 14.57 -2.47
N ALA A 9 22.72 14.55 -1.20
CA ALA A 9 22.77 15.71 -0.31
C ALA A 9 24.19 16.04 0.16
N LYS A 10 25.08 15.03 0.20
CA LYS A 10 26.49 15.19 0.57
C LYS A 10 27.33 15.79 -0.56
N ASP A 11 26.89 15.66 -1.81
CA ASP A 11 27.58 16.22 -2.97
C ASP A 11 27.10 17.66 -3.18
N SER A 12 27.87 18.65 -2.73
CA SER A 12 27.51 20.08 -2.75
C SER A 12 27.34 20.67 -4.17
N GLY A 13 27.43 19.86 -5.22
CA GLY A 13 27.24 20.23 -6.61
C GLY A 13 26.12 19.42 -7.27
N PHE A 14 25.16 20.10 -7.89
CA PHE A 14 24.10 19.48 -8.69
C PHE A 14 24.71 18.91 -10.00
N ASN A 15 25.32 17.73 -9.90
CA ASN A 15 25.99 17.07 -11.02
C ASN A 15 24.96 16.44 -11.99
N HIS A 16 25.12 16.66 -13.29
CA HIS A 16 24.21 16.14 -14.33
C HIS A 16 24.03 14.61 -14.25
N SER A 17 25.11 13.89 -13.89
CA SER A 17 25.10 12.44 -13.69
C SER A 17 24.24 11.97 -12.51
N VAL A 18 24.07 12.81 -11.46
CA VAL A 18 23.23 12.50 -10.30
C VAL A 18 21.75 12.61 -10.69
N ILE A 19 21.38 13.63 -11.47
CA ILE A 19 20.03 13.84 -11.99
C ILE A 19 19.60 12.65 -12.85
N ILE A 20 20.46 12.21 -13.77
CA ILE A 20 20.14 11.14 -14.74
C ILE A 20 19.92 9.79 -14.04
N ASN A 21 20.69 9.48 -12.99
CA ASN A 21 20.64 8.17 -12.36
C ASN A 21 19.73 8.10 -11.11
N VAL A 22 19.68 9.15 -10.29
CA VAL A 22 19.03 9.08 -8.97
C VAL A 22 17.53 9.40 -9.03
N LEU A 23 17.11 10.35 -9.88
CA LEU A 23 15.69 10.70 -10.04
C LEU A 23 14.84 9.52 -10.53
N PRO A 24 15.18 8.83 -11.64
CA PRO A 24 14.33 7.76 -12.15
C PRO A 24 14.23 6.57 -11.18
N THR A 25 15.34 6.19 -10.54
CA THR A 25 15.32 5.07 -9.56
C THR A 25 14.48 5.41 -8.34
N SER A 26 14.54 6.65 -7.84
CA SER A 26 13.72 7.06 -6.70
C SER A 26 12.23 7.05 -7.07
N SER A 27 11.86 7.58 -8.23
CA SER A 27 10.47 7.54 -8.71
C SER A 27 9.97 6.12 -8.92
N ALA A 28 10.80 5.21 -9.45
CA ALA A 28 10.43 3.82 -9.66
C ALA A 28 10.07 3.12 -8.35
N SER A 29 10.88 3.28 -7.30
CA SER A 29 10.58 2.68 -5.98
C SER A 29 9.30 3.24 -5.36
N PHE A 30 8.99 4.53 -5.54
CA PHE A 30 7.72 5.10 -5.07
C PHE A 30 6.52 4.55 -5.85
N LEU A 31 6.66 4.38 -7.17
CA LEU A 31 5.61 3.79 -8.00
C LEU A 31 5.37 2.32 -7.65
N GLU A 32 6.42 1.53 -7.45
CA GLU A 32 6.32 0.14 -6.99
C GLU A 32 5.56 0.06 -5.66
N PHE A 33 5.92 0.91 -4.70
CA PHE A 33 5.24 0.95 -3.41
C PHE A 33 3.78 1.39 -3.52
N PHE A 34 3.50 2.39 -4.37
CA PHE A 34 2.13 2.84 -4.66
C PHE A 34 1.27 1.73 -5.27
N ILE A 35 1.79 1.00 -6.26
CA ILE A 35 1.08 -0.12 -6.92
C ILE A 35 0.76 -1.23 -5.91
N LEU A 36 1.70 -1.53 -5.00
CA LEU A 36 1.48 -2.52 -3.95
C LEU A 36 0.36 -2.10 -2.98
N CYS A 37 0.38 -0.86 -2.49
CA CYS A 37 -0.66 -0.32 -1.62
C CYS A 37 -2.02 -0.27 -2.32
N TRP A 38 -2.06 0.14 -3.60
CA TRP A 38 -3.27 0.17 -4.41
C TRP A 38 -3.88 -1.22 -4.58
N CYS A 39 -3.04 -2.22 -4.87
CA CYS A 39 -3.47 -3.61 -5.00
C CYS A 39 -4.07 -4.15 -3.68
N GLY A 40 -3.43 -3.84 -2.54
CA GLY A 40 -3.95 -4.22 -1.22
C GLY A 40 -5.34 -3.63 -0.94
N GLU A 41 -5.52 -2.35 -1.26
CA GLU A 41 -6.79 -1.66 -1.05
C GLU A 41 -7.90 -2.19 -1.96
N GLU A 42 -7.61 -2.43 -3.24
CA GLU A 42 -8.59 -2.98 -4.18
C GLU A 42 -9.03 -4.41 -3.80
N ILE A 43 -8.09 -5.24 -3.33
CA ILE A 43 -8.42 -6.58 -2.83
C ILE A 43 -9.35 -6.48 -1.62
N GLN A 44 -9.04 -5.61 -0.66
CA GLN A 44 -9.88 -5.39 0.52
C GLN A 44 -11.28 -4.89 0.13
N HIS A 45 -11.37 -3.96 -0.81
CA HIS A 45 -12.63 -3.44 -1.32
C HIS A 45 -13.45 -4.53 -2.04
N GLY A 46 -12.80 -5.38 -2.84
CA GLY A 46 -13.44 -6.53 -3.49
C GLY A 46 -14.04 -7.52 -2.49
N PHE A 47 -13.32 -7.84 -1.41
CA PHE A 47 -13.86 -8.68 -0.33
C PHE A 47 -15.09 -8.06 0.34
N LEU A 48 -15.06 -6.76 0.62
CA LEU A 48 -16.18 -6.05 1.22
C LEU A 48 -17.39 -6.03 0.28
N GLN A 49 -17.17 -5.86 -1.02
CA GLN A 49 -18.23 -5.90 -2.02
C GLN A 49 -18.87 -7.30 -2.10
N VAL A 50 -18.07 -8.37 -2.16
CA VAL A 50 -18.57 -9.75 -2.14
C VAL A 50 -19.38 -10.03 -0.88
N HIS A 51 -18.87 -9.61 0.28
CA HIS A 51 -19.60 -9.71 1.55
C HIS A 51 -20.96 -9.02 1.45
N ARG A 52 -21.00 -7.75 1.03
CA ARG A 52 -22.24 -6.98 0.88
C ARG A 52 -23.22 -7.63 -0.10
N SER A 53 -22.75 -8.11 -1.25
CA SER A 53 -23.60 -8.77 -2.25
C SER A 53 -24.24 -10.05 -1.75
N ILE A 54 -23.54 -10.82 -0.90
CA ILE A 54 -24.12 -12.02 -0.27
C ILE A 54 -25.19 -11.63 0.75
N TYR A 55 -24.99 -10.55 1.52
CA TYR A 55 -26.00 -10.04 2.46
C TYR A 55 -27.25 -9.49 1.77
N ASP A 56 -27.11 -8.91 0.58
CA ASP A 56 -28.23 -8.40 -0.22
C ASP A 56 -29.06 -9.52 -0.88
N THR A 57 -28.54 -10.74 -0.89
CA THR A 57 -29.27 -11.93 -1.35
C THR A 57 -30.09 -12.53 -0.19
N ASN A 58 -31.26 -13.14 -0.47
CA ASN A 58 -32.03 -13.95 0.51
C ASN A 58 -31.31 -15.27 0.88
N TRP A 59 -30.07 -15.19 1.35
CA TRP A 59 -29.20 -16.32 1.69
C TRP A 59 -29.79 -17.24 2.77
N TYR A 60 -30.70 -16.73 3.60
CA TYR A 60 -31.42 -17.49 4.62
C TYR A 60 -32.49 -18.43 4.05
N GLU A 61 -33.04 -18.13 2.86
CA GLU A 61 -34.00 -18.96 2.12
C GLU A 61 -33.33 -19.92 1.13
N ALA A 62 -32.01 -19.80 0.92
CA ALA A 62 -31.25 -20.65 0.01
C ALA A 62 -31.20 -22.12 0.49
N PRO A 63 -31.11 -23.10 -0.44
CA PRO A 63 -30.97 -24.51 -0.08
C PRO A 63 -29.68 -24.76 0.74
N LEU A 64 -29.72 -25.77 1.62
CA LEU A 64 -28.64 -26.09 2.57
C LEU A 64 -27.23 -26.15 1.95
N ARG A 65 -27.12 -26.64 0.71
CA ARG A 65 -25.86 -26.72 -0.03
C ARG A 65 -25.28 -25.34 -0.36
N GLU A 66 -26.13 -24.42 -0.83
CA GLU A 66 -25.73 -23.06 -1.19
C GLU A 66 -25.49 -22.22 0.06
N LYS A 67 -26.35 -22.35 1.06
CA LYS A 67 -26.17 -21.71 2.37
C LYS A 67 -24.82 -22.04 2.98
N LYS A 68 -24.41 -23.31 2.97
CA LYS A 68 -23.10 -23.73 3.48
C LYS A 68 -21.94 -23.09 2.69
N SER A 69 -22.04 -23.01 1.37
CA SER A 69 -21.03 -22.36 0.53
C SER A 69 -20.96 -20.85 0.80
N MET A 70 -22.11 -20.18 0.88
CA MET A 70 -22.20 -18.76 1.18
C MET A 70 -21.61 -18.43 2.55
N THR A 71 -21.90 -19.21 3.59
CA THR A 71 -21.32 -19.01 4.92
C THR A 71 -19.79 -19.12 4.91
N ILE A 72 -19.21 -20.04 4.14
CA ILE A 72 -17.75 -20.16 4.00
C ILE A 72 -17.16 -18.90 3.36
N VAL A 73 -17.78 -18.42 2.26
CA VAL A 73 -17.33 -17.19 1.58
C VAL A 73 -17.53 -15.96 2.47
N LEU A 74 -18.59 -15.91 3.27
CA LEU A 74 -18.87 -14.81 4.19
C LEU A 74 -17.82 -14.74 5.30
N GLU A 75 -17.45 -15.87 5.88
CA GLU A 75 -16.41 -15.97 6.93
C GLU A 75 -15.02 -15.64 6.36
N PHE A 76 -14.75 -16.06 5.12
CA PHE A 76 -13.52 -15.68 4.41
C PHE A 76 -13.48 -14.17 4.14
N SER A 77 -14.58 -13.59 3.68
CA SER A 77 -14.66 -12.15 3.37
C SER A 77 -14.69 -11.25 4.61
N LYS A 78 -15.09 -11.80 5.77
CA LYS A 78 -15.08 -11.11 7.06
C LYS A 78 -13.66 -10.84 7.56
N ASN A 79 -12.70 -11.70 7.21
CA ASN A 79 -11.29 -11.50 7.49
C ASN A 79 -10.61 -11.09 6.18
N PRO A 80 -10.73 -9.80 5.76
CA PRO A 80 -10.07 -9.35 4.55
C PRO A 80 -8.59 -9.70 4.67
N ILE A 81 -8.03 -10.25 3.59
CA ILE A 81 -6.60 -10.50 3.50
C ILE A 81 -5.93 -9.13 3.52
N THR A 82 -5.61 -8.64 4.70
CA THR A 82 -4.74 -7.47 4.83
C THR A 82 -3.38 -7.95 4.35
N LEU A 83 -2.93 -7.41 3.22
CA LEU A 83 -1.57 -7.59 2.74
C LEU A 83 -0.64 -6.91 3.76
N THR A 84 -0.30 -7.67 4.80
CA THR A 84 0.55 -7.19 5.88
C THR A 84 1.99 -7.39 5.48
N GLY A 85 2.65 -6.32 5.06
CA GLY A 85 4.10 -6.33 4.84
C GLY A 85 4.80 -6.46 6.18
N PHE A 86 5.50 -7.59 6.40
CA PHE A 86 6.37 -7.83 7.55
C PHE A 86 5.67 -7.55 8.90
N THR A 87 4.43 -8.05 9.06
CA THR A 87 3.60 -7.97 10.29
C THR A 87 3.33 -6.57 10.88
N VAL A 88 3.84 -5.49 10.28
CA VAL A 88 3.80 -4.12 10.82
C VAL A 88 3.06 -3.16 9.88
N PHE A 89 3.09 -3.38 8.56
CA PHE A 89 2.48 -2.46 7.60
C PHE A 89 1.24 -3.05 6.96
N ARG A 90 0.09 -2.39 7.14
CA ARG A 90 -1.09 -2.62 6.31
C ARG A 90 -0.88 -1.97 4.96
N ALA A 91 -0.97 -2.74 3.87
CA ALA A 91 -0.96 -2.21 2.52
C ALA A 91 -2.27 -1.47 2.23
N GLU A 92 -2.33 -0.22 2.66
CA GLU A 92 -3.44 0.72 2.48
C GLU A 92 -2.86 2.05 1.95
N LEU A 93 -3.65 2.82 1.21
CA LEU A 93 -3.22 4.12 0.67
C LEU A 93 -2.85 5.11 1.80
N GLU A 94 -3.46 4.98 2.97
CA GLU A 94 -3.12 5.76 4.17
C GLU A 94 -1.66 5.55 4.58
N THR A 95 -1.20 4.31 4.67
CA THR A 95 0.19 3.95 4.98
C THR A 95 1.17 4.53 3.96
N PHE A 96 0.79 4.57 2.67
CA PHE A 96 1.59 5.21 1.63
C PHE A 96 1.76 6.72 1.88
N MET A 97 0.67 7.42 2.20
CA MET A 97 0.70 8.85 2.52
C MET A 97 1.54 9.16 3.77
N GLU A 98 1.42 8.34 4.81
CA GLU A 98 2.25 8.48 6.01
C GLU A 98 3.74 8.30 5.71
N SER A 99 4.09 7.29 4.92
CA SER A 99 5.46 7.03 4.48
C SER A 99 6.04 8.20 3.67
N MET A 100 5.25 8.79 2.75
CA MET A 100 5.66 10.01 2.04
C MET A 100 5.88 11.18 3.00
N ARG A 101 4.95 11.41 3.94
CA ARG A 101 5.04 12.50 4.92
C ARG A 101 6.28 12.39 5.79
N GLN A 102 6.60 11.18 6.26
CA GLN A 102 7.80 10.90 7.04
C GLN A 102 9.06 11.15 6.21
N SER A 103 9.07 10.75 4.93
CA SER A 103 10.19 11.00 4.01
C SER A 103 10.46 12.50 3.81
N PHE A 104 9.41 13.31 3.58
CA PHE A 104 9.55 14.77 3.46
C PHE A 104 9.98 15.45 4.77
N SER A 105 9.48 14.96 5.91
CA SER A 105 9.89 15.45 7.23
C SER A 105 11.39 15.23 7.45
N MET A 106 11.88 14.01 7.20
CA MET A 106 13.31 13.68 7.28
C MET A 106 14.16 14.53 6.34
N TYR A 107 13.74 14.72 5.09
CA TYR A 107 14.42 15.61 4.14
C TYR A 107 14.53 17.04 4.67
N THR A 108 13.44 17.58 5.20
CA THR A 108 13.41 18.95 5.74
C THR A 108 14.34 19.11 6.94
N ILE A 109 14.41 18.10 7.82
CA ILE A 109 15.34 18.09 8.96
C ILE A 109 16.77 18.07 8.46
N LEU A 110 17.11 17.16 7.53
CA LEU A 110 18.46 17.05 6.98
C LEU A 110 18.91 18.34 6.31
N LYS A 111 18.05 18.98 5.51
CA LYS A 111 18.33 20.28 4.86
C LYS A 111 18.57 21.42 5.85
N LYS A 112 18.04 21.33 7.08
CA LYS A 112 18.27 22.34 8.12
C LYS A 112 19.56 22.08 8.91
N VAL A 113 20.03 20.84 8.94
CA VAL A 113 21.20 20.40 9.73
C VAL A 113 22.50 20.43 8.92
N VAL A 114 22.42 20.17 7.61
CA VAL A 114 23.52 20.29 6.64
C VAL A 114 23.48 21.66 5.99
#